data_AF-A0AAV6B3C0-F1
#
_entry.id   AF-A0AAV6B3C0-F1
#
_cell.length_a   1.000
_cell.length_b   1.000
_cell.length_c   1.000
_cell.angle_alpha   90.00
_cell.angle_beta   90.00
_cell.angle_gamma   90.00
#
_symmetry.space_group_name_H-M   'P 1'
#
loop_
_entity.id
_entity.type
_entity.pdbx_description
1 polymer ?
#
loop_
_entity_poly.entity_id
_entity_poly.type
_entity_poly.pdbx_seq_one_letter_code
_entity_poly.pdbx_strand_id
1 'polypeptide(L)'
;KSKEHSAQRLTVVGLEGAGPWVAAARAQCGAAIDQAVIDTGGLRFGKVLDLHDPNFLPGGAKYGDLPALLALGAPGRTWVARETADELALAQSQYEARNASKNLTRFTGEPQQVRPAALEWLLTENGK
;
A
#
# COMPACT_ATOMS: atom_id res chain seq x y z
N LYS A 1 -23.07 15.20 22.44
CA LYS A 1 -23.58 14.62 21.18
C LYS A 1 -22.45 14.65 20.16
N SER A 2 -21.75 13.53 19.98
CA SER A 2 -20.72 13.42 18.95
C SER A 2 -21.37 13.52 17.57
N LYS A 3 -20.85 14.41 16.72
CA LYS A 3 -21.24 14.45 15.31
C LYS A 3 -20.51 13.31 14.60
N GLU A 4 -21.06 12.11 14.64
CA GLU A 4 -20.63 11.02 13.77
C GLU A 4 -21.06 11.36 12.35
N HIS A 5 -20.13 11.91 11.57
CA HIS A 5 -20.26 11.87 10.11
C HIS A 5 -19.86 10.46 9.68
N SER A 6 -20.80 9.68 9.13
CA SER A 6 -20.40 8.42 8.51
C SER A 6 -19.52 8.76 7.31
N ALA A 7 -18.23 8.45 7.37
CA ALA A 7 -17.34 8.65 6.23
C ALA A 7 -17.84 7.78 5.07
N GLN A 8 -18.31 8.42 3.99
CA GLN A 8 -18.80 7.70 2.80
C GLN A 8 -17.66 7.01 2.04
N ARG A 9 -16.41 7.44 2.27
CA ARG A 9 -15.20 6.90 1.66
C ARG A 9 -14.02 7.10 2.59
N LEU A 10 -13.25 6.04 2.85
CA LEU A 10 -12.00 6.06 3.61
C LEU A 10 -10.82 5.84 2.67
N THR A 11 -9.99 6.88 2.55
CA THR A 11 -8.70 6.83 1.87
C THR A 11 -7.60 6.83 2.91
N VAL A 12 -6.61 5.95 2.77
CA VAL A 12 -5.43 5.92 3.65
C VAL A 12 -4.17 6.16 2.84
N VAL A 13 -3.30 7.04 3.33
CA VAL A 13 -2.09 7.48 2.62
C VAL A 13 -0.89 7.29 3.53
N GLY A 14 0.11 6.54 3.05
CA GLY A 14 1.37 6.29 3.73
C GLY A 14 2.52 6.76 2.87
N LEU A 15 3.06 7.93 3.19
CA LEU A 15 4.24 8.54 2.54
C LEU A 15 5.39 8.65 3.55
N GLU A 16 6.60 8.94 3.08
CA GLU A 16 7.72 9.37 3.94
C GLU A 16 8.00 8.42 5.13
N GLY A 17 7.90 7.11 4.90
CA GLY A 17 8.16 6.06 5.90
C GLY A 17 6.91 5.40 6.48
N ALA A 18 5.72 5.97 6.26
CA ALA A 18 4.46 5.38 6.74
C ALA A 18 3.86 4.29 5.81
N GLY A 19 4.44 4.05 4.64
CA GLY A 19 3.94 3.06 3.67
C GLY A 19 3.71 1.66 4.24
N PRO A 20 4.65 1.06 4.97
CA PRO A 20 4.48 -0.27 5.57
C PRO A 20 3.27 -0.37 6.51
N TRP A 21 2.98 0.71 7.26
CA TRP A 21 1.81 0.75 8.15
C TRP A 21 0.51 0.76 7.34
N VAL A 22 0.47 1.50 6.24
CA VAL A 22 -0.70 1.55 5.35
C VAL A 22 -0.87 0.25 4.58
N ALA A 23 0.22 -0.43 4.20
CA ALA A 23 0.16 -1.78 3.63
C ALA A 23 -0.46 -2.78 4.62
N ALA A 24 -0.03 -2.76 5.90
CA ALA A 24 -0.60 -3.59 6.95
C ALA A 24 -2.08 -3.27 7.19
N ALA A 25 -2.43 -1.98 7.29
CA ALA A 25 -3.82 -1.55 7.44
C ALA A 25 -4.68 -2.01 6.27
N ARG A 26 -4.20 -1.88 5.02
CA ARG A 26 -4.96 -2.31 3.84
C ARG A 26 -5.17 -3.82 3.81
N ALA A 27 -4.13 -4.58 4.14
CA ALA A 27 -4.22 -6.04 4.24
C ALA A 27 -5.25 -6.49 5.29
N GLN A 28 -5.37 -5.76 6.41
CA GLN A 28 -6.23 -6.16 7.53
C GLN A 28 -7.67 -5.64 7.44
N CYS A 29 -7.87 -4.44 6.90
CA CYS A 29 -9.16 -3.75 6.93
C CYS A 29 -10.07 -4.07 5.73
N GLY A 30 -9.58 -4.78 4.71
CA GLY A 30 -10.37 -5.22 3.56
C GLY A 30 -11.17 -4.08 2.92
N ALA A 31 -12.49 -4.23 2.86
CA ALA A 31 -13.41 -3.27 2.23
C ALA A 31 -13.62 -1.97 3.03
N ALA A 32 -13.16 -1.89 4.29
CA ALA A 32 -13.29 -0.66 5.08
C ALA A 32 -12.36 0.45 4.56
N ILE A 33 -11.28 0.10 3.86
CA ILE A 33 -10.41 1.07 3.15
C ILE A 33 -10.77 0.98 1.67
N ASP A 34 -11.37 2.05 1.13
CA ASP A 34 -11.73 2.11 -0.28
C ASP A 34 -10.49 2.17 -1.17
N GLN A 35 -9.53 3.01 -0.77
CA GLN A 35 -8.29 3.18 -1.51
C GLN A 35 -7.08 3.49 -0.63
N ALA A 36 -5.92 3.03 -1.08
CA ALA A 36 -4.66 3.17 -0.36
C ALA A 36 -3.57 3.71 -1.29
N VAL A 37 -2.82 4.70 -0.79
CA VAL A 37 -1.54 5.15 -1.36
C VAL A 37 -0.44 4.64 -0.45
N ILE A 38 0.44 3.81 -1.00
CA ILE A 38 1.51 3.14 -0.24
C ILE A 38 2.84 3.46 -0.90
N ASP A 39 3.62 4.29 -0.23
CA ASP A 39 5.00 4.51 -0.60
C ASP A 39 5.92 3.68 0.30
N THR A 40 6.37 2.53 -0.22
CA THR A 40 7.06 1.50 0.59
C THR A 40 8.44 1.92 1.05
N GLY A 41 9.05 2.87 0.33
CA GLY A 41 10.46 3.21 0.48
C GLY A 41 11.45 2.10 0.25
N GLY A 42 11.04 1.06 -0.48
CA GLY A 42 11.85 -0.12 -0.68
C GLY A 42 12.11 -0.89 0.62
N LEU A 43 11.31 -0.66 1.68
CA LEU A 43 11.49 -1.36 2.95
C LEU A 43 11.31 -2.87 2.73
N ARG A 44 12.23 -3.63 3.30
CA ARG A 44 12.13 -5.08 3.45
C ARG A 44 12.34 -5.43 4.91
N PHE A 45 11.35 -6.04 5.55
CA PHE A 45 11.47 -6.52 6.92
C PHE A 45 12.65 -7.48 7.07
N GLY A 46 12.95 -8.29 6.05
CA GLY A 46 14.12 -9.18 6.05
C GLY A 46 15.48 -8.47 5.99
N LYS A 47 15.50 -7.15 5.82
CA LYS A 47 16.70 -6.32 5.85
C LYS A 47 16.82 -5.47 7.12
N VAL A 48 15.81 -5.48 7.99
CA VAL A 48 15.86 -4.82 9.30
C VAL A 48 16.49 -5.78 10.30
N LEU A 49 17.76 -5.55 10.63
CA LEU A 49 18.56 -6.45 11.48
C LEU A 49 18.72 -5.97 12.92
N ASP A 50 18.45 -4.69 13.18
CA ASP A 50 18.47 -4.14 14.53
C ASP A 50 17.13 -4.39 15.22
N LEU A 51 17.18 -5.08 16.37
CA LEU A 51 16.02 -5.39 17.21
C LEU A 51 15.34 -4.12 17.77
N HIS A 52 16.07 -3.01 17.85
CA HIS A 52 15.57 -1.73 18.33
C HIS A 52 15.10 -0.79 17.21
N ASP A 53 15.19 -1.21 15.94
CA ASP A 53 14.67 -0.42 14.82
C ASP A 53 13.15 -0.31 14.94
N PRO A 54 12.55 0.89 14.79
CA PRO A 54 11.10 1.06 14.82
C PRO A 54 10.35 0.27 13.74
N ASN A 55 11.03 -0.14 12.67
CA ASN A 55 10.48 -0.97 11.60
C ASN A 55 10.74 -2.46 11.81
N PHE A 56 11.32 -2.86 12.94
CA PHE A 56 11.54 -4.28 13.25
C PHE A 56 10.20 -4.99 13.47
N LEU A 57 9.84 -5.87 12.54
CA LEU A 57 8.64 -6.68 12.61
C LEU A 57 8.99 -8.17 12.70
N PRO A 58 8.85 -8.81 13.89
CA PRO A 58 9.14 -10.22 14.06
C PRO A 58 8.38 -11.09 13.07
N GLY A 59 9.11 -11.92 12.32
CA GLY A 59 8.53 -12.82 11.33
C GLY A 59 8.08 -12.16 10.03
N GLY A 60 8.22 -10.83 9.84
CA GLY A 60 7.80 -10.15 8.62
C GLY A 60 8.41 -10.78 7.36
N ALA A 61 9.72 -11.07 7.39
CA ALA A 61 10.41 -11.74 6.28
C ALA A 61 9.92 -13.18 6.03
N LYS A 62 9.54 -13.91 7.09
CA LYS A 62 9.08 -15.31 7.01
C LYS A 62 7.77 -15.44 6.25
N TYR A 63 6.90 -14.44 6.34
CA TYR A 63 5.57 -14.45 5.73
C TYR A 63 5.50 -13.66 4.42
N GLY A 64 6.61 -13.56 3.69
CA GLY A 64 6.66 -12.96 2.36
C GLY A 64 6.90 -11.44 2.34
N ASP A 65 7.33 -10.88 3.48
CA ASP A 65 7.78 -9.49 3.61
C ASP A 65 6.67 -8.47 3.22
N LEU A 66 7.03 -7.21 2.99
CA LEU A 66 6.12 -6.15 2.58
C LEU A 66 5.33 -6.49 1.28
N PRO A 67 5.91 -7.17 0.26
CA PRO A 67 5.14 -7.62 -0.90
C PRO A 67 3.95 -8.51 -0.57
N ALA A 68 4.02 -9.35 0.47
CA ALA A 68 2.89 -10.16 0.89
C ALA A 68 1.76 -9.30 1.50
N LEU A 69 2.08 -8.24 2.25
CA LEU A 69 1.08 -7.28 2.72
C LEU A 69 0.39 -6.57 1.55
N LEU A 70 1.15 -6.18 0.53
CA LEU A 70 0.59 -5.57 -0.69
C LEU A 70 -0.34 -6.56 -1.43
N ALA A 71 0.04 -7.83 -1.50
CA ALA A 71 -0.80 -8.89 -2.10
C ALA A 71 -2.11 -9.10 -1.33
N LEU A 72 -2.06 -9.13 0.00
CA LEU A 72 -3.25 -9.25 0.85
C LEU A 72 -4.21 -8.06 0.74
N GLY A 73 -3.75 -6.92 0.22
CA GLY A 73 -4.60 -5.78 -0.08
C GLY A 73 -5.57 -5.99 -1.25
N ALA A 74 -5.42 -7.05 -2.04
CA ALA A 74 -6.35 -7.39 -3.12
C ALA A 74 -7.76 -7.71 -2.57
N PRO A 75 -8.85 -7.32 -3.27
CA PRO A 75 -8.89 -6.69 -4.59
C PRO A 75 -8.87 -5.15 -4.55
N GLY A 76 -8.56 -4.56 -3.40
CA GLY A 76 -8.80 -3.15 -3.14
C GLY A 76 -7.94 -2.19 -3.98
N ARG A 77 -8.46 -1.00 -4.31
CA ARG A 77 -7.75 -0.01 -5.14
C ARG A 77 -6.50 0.52 -4.43
N THR A 78 -5.32 0.18 -4.92
CA THR A 78 -4.04 0.48 -4.28
C THR A 78 -3.06 1.09 -5.28
N TRP A 79 -2.45 2.20 -4.89
CA TRP A 79 -1.32 2.80 -5.58
C TRP A 79 -0.05 2.54 -4.78
N VAL A 80 1.00 2.07 -5.45
CA VAL A 80 2.27 1.69 -4.80
C VAL A 80 3.44 2.40 -5.48
N ALA A 81 4.33 3.00 -4.68
CA ALA A 81 5.60 3.58 -5.13
C ALA A 81 6.80 2.88 -4.49
N ARG A 82 7.98 3.10 -5.10
CA ARG A 82 9.29 2.59 -4.67
C ARG A 82 9.36 1.05 -4.61
N GLU A 83 8.67 0.41 -5.55
CA GLU A 83 8.72 -1.04 -5.79
C GLU A 83 9.06 -1.33 -7.26
N THR A 84 9.91 -2.33 -7.49
CA THR A 84 10.21 -2.83 -8.84
C THR A 84 9.12 -3.79 -9.33
N ALA A 85 9.17 -4.15 -10.63
CA ALA A 85 8.24 -5.13 -11.20
C ALA A 85 8.35 -6.50 -10.49
N ASP A 86 9.57 -6.97 -10.29
CA ASP A 86 9.86 -8.29 -9.72
C ASP A 86 9.43 -8.37 -8.25
N GLU A 87 9.65 -7.29 -7.49
CA GLU A 87 9.25 -7.23 -6.08
C GLU A 87 7.72 -7.18 -5.91
N LEU A 88 7.01 -6.59 -6.88
CA LEU A 88 5.55 -6.55 -6.90
C LEU A 88 4.90 -7.79 -7.51
N ALA A 89 5.67 -8.73 -8.06
CA ALA A 89 5.12 -9.88 -8.81
C ALA A 89 4.08 -10.67 -8.00
N LEU A 90 4.34 -10.90 -6.70
CA LEU A 90 3.39 -11.58 -5.81
C LEU A 90 2.05 -10.82 -5.70
N ALA A 91 2.10 -9.51 -5.52
CA ALA A 91 0.90 -8.69 -5.44
C ALA A 91 0.16 -8.66 -6.77
N GLN A 92 0.88 -8.53 -7.89
CA GLN A 92 0.30 -8.56 -9.23
C GLN A 92 -0.47 -9.86 -9.48
N SER A 93 0.14 -11.02 -9.21
CA SER A 93 -0.52 -12.33 -9.37
C SER A 93 -1.77 -12.46 -8.49
N GLN A 94 -1.73 -11.93 -7.25
CA GLN A 94 -2.88 -11.99 -6.36
C GLN A 94 -4.03 -11.08 -6.83
N TYR A 95 -3.73 -9.88 -7.31
CA TYR A 95 -4.73 -8.99 -7.90
C TYR A 95 -5.35 -9.59 -9.16
N GLU A 96 -4.53 -10.24 -10.00
CA GLU A 96 -5.01 -10.98 -11.18
C GLU A 96 -5.93 -12.15 -10.79
N ALA A 97 -5.55 -12.96 -9.81
CA ALA A 97 -6.36 -14.08 -9.30
C ALA A 97 -7.68 -13.64 -8.64
N ARG A 98 -7.84 -12.35 -8.38
CA ARG A 98 -9.08 -11.71 -7.89
C ARG A 98 -9.83 -10.93 -8.99
N ASN A 99 -9.40 -11.04 -10.25
CA ASN A 99 -9.93 -10.27 -11.39
C ASN A 99 -9.88 -8.75 -11.18
N ALA A 100 -8.86 -8.27 -10.45
CA ALA A 100 -8.75 -6.91 -9.98
C ALA A 100 -7.46 -6.23 -10.44
N SER A 101 -6.77 -6.71 -11.49
CA SER A 101 -5.47 -6.16 -11.92
C SER A 101 -5.47 -4.65 -12.16
N LYS A 102 -6.61 -4.08 -12.58
CA LYS A 102 -6.79 -2.62 -12.79
C LYS A 102 -6.74 -1.81 -11.49
N ASN A 103 -6.94 -2.45 -10.34
CA ASN A 103 -6.98 -1.82 -9.03
C ASN A 103 -5.58 -1.68 -8.41
N LEU A 104 -4.55 -2.34 -8.94
CA LEU A 104 -3.17 -2.16 -8.50
C LEU A 104 -2.42 -1.26 -9.47
N THR A 105 -2.06 -0.05 -9.04
CA THR A 105 -1.24 0.88 -9.81
C THR A 105 0.17 0.92 -9.23
N ARG A 106 1.18 0.64 -10.05
CA ARG A 106 2.59 0.84 -9.69
C ARG A 106 3.09 2.16 -10.26
N PHE A 107 3.68 2.98 -9.42
CA PHE A 107 4.38 4.19 -9.81
C PHE A 107 5.84 3.89 -10.16
N THR A 108 6.31 4.44 -11.27
CA THR A 108 7.66 4.20 -11.81
C THR A 108 8.47 5.49 -12.03
N GLY A 109 7.99 6.62 -11.52
CA GLY A 109 8.71 7.90 -11.61
C GLY A 109 9.73 8.09 -10.48
N GLU A 110 10.36 9.26 -10.47
CA GLU A 110 11.42 9.62 -9.52
C GLU A 110 10.89 9.81 -8.08
N PRO A 111 11.72 9.60 -7.05
CA PRO A 111 11.29 9.74 -5.64
C PRO A 111 10.64 11.09 -5.30
N GLN A 112 11.12 12.19 -5.88
CA GLN A 112 10.57 13.54 -5.65
C GLN A 112 9.16 13.70 -6.24
N GLN A 113 8.78 12.85 -7.19
CA GLN A 113 7.49 12.86 -7.86
C GLN A 113 6.44 11.99 -7.17
N VAL A 114 6.82 11.18 -6.16
CA VAL A 114 5.90 10.26 -5.47
C VAL A 114 4.70 11.01 -4.89
N ARG A 115 4.93 12.07 -4.12
CA ARG A 115 3.86 12.85 -3.49
C ARG A 115 2.92 13.52 -4.51
N PRO A 116 3.40 14.29 -5.51
CA PRO A 116 2.49 14.89 -6.49
C PRO A 116 1.75 13.84 -7.34
N ALA A 117 2.40 12.75 -7.75
CA ALA A 117 1.74 11.69 -8.51
C ALA A 117 0.68 10.93 -7.70
N ALA A 118 0.93 10.70 -6.41
CA ALA A 118 -0.06 10.12 -5.51
C ALA A 118 -1.31 11.02 -5.39
N LEU A 119 -1.12 12.34 -5.26
CA LEU A 119 -2.22 13.29 -5.20
C LEU A 119 -3.02 13.30 -6.51
N GLU A 120 -2.36 13.29 -7.66
CA GLU A 120 -3.03 13.23 -8.96
C GLU A 120 -3.87 11.95 -9.11
N TRP A 121 -3.30 10.79 -8.74
CA TRP A 121 -4.00 9.51 -8.78
C TRP A 121 -5.22 9.46 -7.84
N LEU A 122 -5.15 10.12 -6.68
CA LEU A 122 -6.26 10.27 -5.75
C LEU A 122 -7.37 11.15 -6.34
N LEU A 123 -7.01 12.23 -7.04
CA LEU A 123 -7.96 13.19 -7.62
C LEU A 123 -8.63 12.68 -8.89
N THR A 124 -8.00 11.75 -9.63
CA THR A 124 -8.55 11.20 -10.87
C THR A 124 -9.87 10.43 -10.64
N GLU A 125 -10.17 9.98 -9.41
CA GLU A 125 -11.45 9.36 -9.07
C GLU A 125 -12.57 10.34 -8.68
N ASN A 126 -12.31 11.64 -8.59
CA ASN A 126 -13.33 12.64 -8.24
C ASN A 126 -14.27 12.98 -9.41
N GLY A 127 -14.12 12.31 -10.55
CA GLY A 127 -15.01 12.44 -11.71
C GLY A 127 -16.07 11.33 -11.76
N LYS A 128 -17.00 11.30 -10.81
CA LYS A 128 -18.32 10.66 -10.98
C LYS A 128 -19.40 11.55 -10.41
#